data_AF-A0A7Y6F5R2-F1
#
_entry.id   AF-A0A7Y6F5R2-F1
#
_cell.length_a   1.000
_cell.length_b   1.000
_cell.length_c   1.000
_cell.angle_alpha   90.00
_cell.angle_beta   90.00
_cell.angle_gamma   90.00
#
_symmetry.space_group_name_H-M   'P 1'
#
loop_
_entity.id
_entity.type
_entity.pdbx_description
1 polymer ?
#
loop_
_entity_poly.entity_id
_entity_poly.type
_entity_poly.pdbx_seq_one_letter_code
_entity_poly.pdbx_strand_id
1 'polypeptide(L)'
;MSISAIGATVAAVAVLASPVASGPAPAAFAAPAASVANNAKKPAKTASVHGEARISYIESIHDDIRFTIHAEQRPFTRPMPPTAPEGLSTDARGTLKFSHTRGEVTGWAEATVDCLVTSGRTATLTAVVTKSNVEEPGARLGISVQQGGKSEPDRLGFSWGVVNVDPENVDENGQLVRPQAGSCMAPAPFTTVIKGGFKVVHAEITKSPTQPEAAIPRD
;
A
#
# COMPACT_ATOMS: atom_id res chain seq x y z
N MET A 1 23.35 23.73 -44.96
CA MET A 1 22.86 24.41 -46.18
C MET A 1 21.60 25.19 -45.78
N SER A 2 21.47 26.45 -46.22
CA SER A 2 20.37 27.37 -45.92
C SER A 2 20.24 27.87 -44.46
N ILE A 3 19.88 29.16 -44.32
CA ILE A 3 19.76 29.96 -43.08
C ILE A 3 18.55 30.88 -43.25
N SER A 4 17.79 31.16 -42.18
CA SER A 4 16.96 32.37 -41.98
C SER A 4 16.79 32.58 -40.47
N ALA A 5 17.20 33.71 -39.86
CA ALA A 5 16.68 35.09 -39.97
C ALA A 5 15.36 35.25 -39.19
N ILE A 6 15.32 35.81 -37.96
CA ILE A 6 15.58 37.20 -37.49
C ILE A 6 14.35 38.10 -37.62
N GLY A 7 13.89 38.68 -36.49
CA GLY A 7 12.79 39.65 -36.40
C GLY A 7 12.69 40.23 -34.98
N ALA A 8 12.44 41.53 -34.86
CA ALA A 8 13.21 42.43 -34.00
C ALA A 8 12.44 43.73 -33.63
N THR A 9 12.64 44.22 -32.38
CA THR A 9 12.32 45.58 -31.83
C THR A 9 10.84 46.06 -31.94
N VAL A 10 10.27 47.10 -31.28
CA VAL A 10 10.55 48.12 -30.20
C VAL A 10 9.19 48.32 -29.45
N ALA A 11 8.92 49.06 -28.36
CA ALA A 11 9.51 50.00 -27.37
C ALA A 11 8.67 49.87 -26.05
N ALA A 12 8.95 50.34 -24.82
CA ALA A 12 9.73 51.44 -24.20
C ALA A 12 8.97 52.78 -23.94
N VAL A 13 9.16 53.38 -22.74
CA VAL A 13 8.57 54.66 -22.20
C VAL A 13 7.08 54.52 -21.77
N ALA A 14 6.55 55.11 -20.66
CA ALA A 14 6.98 56.25 -19.83
C ALA A 14 6.95 56.01 -18.31
N VAL A 15 7.66 56.87 -17.56
CA VAL A 15 7.56 57.07 -16.11
C VAL A 15 7.00 58.46 -15.84
N LEU A 16 6.05 58.59 -14.91
CA LEU A 16 5.72 59.84 -14.23
C LEU A 16 5.49 59.57 -12.74
N ALA A 17 6.12 60.39 -11.89
CA ALA A 17 5.92 60.39 -10.44
C ALA A 17 5.97 61.83 -9.94
N SER A 18 5.05 62.21 -9.05
CA SER A 18 5.17 63.36 -8.15
C SER A 18 4.12 63.27 -7.02
N PRO A 19 4.42 63.78 -5.81
CA PRO A 19 3.62 63.51 -4.62
C PRO A 19 2.64 64.63 -4.26
N VAL A 20 1.71 64.33 -3.35
CA VAL A 20 1.03 65.32 -2.51
C VAL A 20 0.98 64.76 -1.08
N ALA A 21 1.16 65.61 -0.06
CA ALA A 21 1.20 65.20 1.34
C ALA A 21 0.36 66.12 2.21
N SER A 22 -0.36 65.57 3.20
CA SER A 22 -0.67 66.15 4.53
C SER A 22 -1.80 65.40 5.24
N GLY A 23 -1.75 65.35 6.58
CA GLY A 23 -2.92 65.03 7.43
C GLY A 23 -2.91 63.64 8.10
N PRO A 24 -2.53 63.53 9.39
CA PRO A 24 -2.70 62.31 10.16
C PRO A 24 -4.10 62.24 10.79
N ALA A 25 -4.76 61.08 10.65
CA ALA A 25 -5.93 60.72 11.45
C ALA A 25 -5.64 59.39 12.16
N PRO A 26 -5.79 59.28 13.50
CA PRO A 26 -5.59 58.03 14.22
C PRO A 26 -6.77 57.08 14.00
N ALA A 27 -6.83 56.47 12.81
CA ALA A 27 -7.71 55.34 12.57
C ALA A 27 -7.24 54.19 13.48
N ALA A 28 -8.06 53.85 14.47
CA ALA A 28 -7.80 52.71 15.33
C ALA A 28 -7.85 51.44 14.47
N PHE A 29 -6.68 50.85 14.21
CA PHE A 29 -6.59 49.55 13.57
C PHE A 29 -7.17 48.48 14.49
N ALA A 30 -8.48 48.27 14.39
CA ALA A 30 -9.12 47.04 14.81
C ALA A 30 -8.44 45.91 14.02
N ALA A 31 -7.47 45.24 14.65
CA ALA A 31 -6.76 44.13 14.04
C ALA A 31 -7.81 43.11 13.58
N PRO A 32 -7.79 42.65 12.31
CA PRO A 32 -8.69 41.61 11.89
C PRO A 32 -8.40 40.41 12.78
N ALA A 33 -9.39 40.02 13.60
CA ALA A 33 -9.27 38.89 14.50
C ALA A 33 -8.95 37.68 13.62
N ALA A 34 -7.70 37.23 13.65
CA ALA A 34 -7.22 36.17 12.78
C ALA A 34 -8.10 34.96 13.04
N SER A 35 -8.93 34.60 12.06
CA SER A 35 -9.78 33.43 12.18
C SER A 35 -8.84 32.25 12.31
N VAL A 36 -8.77 31.69 13.52
CA VAL A 36 -8.09 30.44 13.79
C VAL A 36 -8.90 29.37 13.08
N ALA A 37 -8.64 29.24 11.79
CA ALA A 37 -9.26 28.26 10.92
C ALA A 37 -8.95 26.92 11.56
N ASN A 38 -10.00 26.28 12.09
CA ASN A 38 -9.87 24.99 12.74
C ASN A 38 -9.29 24.02 11.71
N ASN A 39 -7.98 23.79 11.80
CA ASN A 39 -7.27 22.68 11.18
C ASN A 39 -7.72 21.41 11.88
N ALA A 40 -8.98 21.06 11.67
CA ALA A 40 -9.56 19.78 12.02
C ALA A 40 -8.65 18.74 11.35
N LYS A 41 -7.84 18.05 12.17
CA LYS A 41 -6.90 17.04 11.68
C LYS A 41 -7.67 16.10 10.76
N LYS A 42 -7.28 16.06 9.48
CA LYS A 42 -7.76 15.00 8.59
C LYS A 42 -7.49 13.68 9.32
N PRO A 43 -8.46 12.73 9.35
CA PRO A 43 -8.24 11.44 9.98
C PRO A 43 -6.91 10.85 9.51
N ALA A 44 -6.10 10.38 10.46
CA ALA A 44 -4.86 9.70 10.12
C ALA A 44 -5.19 8.57 9.15
N LYS A 45 -4.49 8.51 8.01
CA LYS A 45 -4.71 7.44 7.05
C LYS A 45 -4.28 6.13 7.70
N THR A 46 -5.19 5.17 7.80
CA THR A 46 -4.81 3.78 8.08
C THR A 46 -4.13 3.21 6.84
N ALA A 47 -3.02 2.48 7.00
CA ALA A 47 -2.48 1.72 5.87
C ALA A 47 -3.45 0.60 5.50
N SER A 48 -3.71 0.43 4.20
CA SER A 48 -4.69 -0.55 3.73
C SER A 48 -4.37 -1.07 2.33
N VAL A 49 -4.94 -2.23 1.99
CA VAL A 49 -5.00 -2.72 0.62
C VAL A 49 -6.37 -3.34 0.36
N HIS A 50 -7.03 -2.89 -0.71
CA HIS A 50 -8.36 -3.37 -1.10
C HIS A 50 -8.43 -3.60 -2.61
N GLY A 51 -9.11 -4.66 -3.05
CA GLY A 51 -9.40 -4.87 -4.47
C GLY A 51 -9.83 -6.29 -4.84
N GLU A 52 -10.27 -6.45 -6.08
CA GLU A 52 -10.45 -7.74 -6.74
C GLU A 52 -9.65 -7.72 -8.04
N ALA A 53 -8.89 -8.78 -8.32
CA ALA A 53 -8.10 -8.91 -9.53
C ALA A 53 -8.11 -10.35 -10.07
N ARG A 54 -8.13 -10.48 -11.40
CA ARG A 54 -7.64 -11.68 -12.11
C ARG A 54 -6.19 -11.45 -12.49
N ILE A 55 -5.33 -12.45 -12.26
CA ILE A 55 -3.92 -12.43 -12.64
C ILE A 55 -3.63 -13.32 -13.85
N SER A 56 -2.49 -13.06 -14.50
CA SER A 56 -1.79 -14.00 -15.36
C SER A 56 -0.55 -14.53 -14.63
N TYR A 57 -0.42 -15.85 -14.55
CA TYR A 57 0.66 -16.57 -13.88
C TYR A 57 1.24 -17.59 -14.86
N ILE A 58 2.57 -17.61 -14.99
CA ILE A 58 3.26 -18.34 -16.07
C ILE A 58 3.01 -19.85 -16.04
N GLU A 59 3.05 -20.49 -14.87
CA GLU A 59 2.79 -21.93 -14.69
C GLU A 59 1.31 -22.32 -14.86
N SER A 60 0.43 -21.37 -15.18
CA SER A 60 -1.03 -21.56 -15.27
C SER A 60 -1.69 -20.51 -16.19
N ILE A 61 -1.02 -20.15 -17.30
CA ILE A 61 -1.35 -18.98 -18.12
C ILE A 61 -2.75 -18.96 -18.74
N HIS A 62 -3.40 -20.13 -18.86
CA HIS A 62 -4.76 -20.27 -19.41
C HIS A 62 -5.86 -20.32 -18.33
N ASP A 63 -5.51 -20.47 -17.05
CA ASP A 63 -6.46 -20.66 -15.96
C ASP A 63 -7.11 -19.33 -15.52
N ASP A 64 -8.27 -19.38 -14.85
CA ASP A 64 -8.90 -18.20 -14.22
C ASP A 64 -8.49 -18.14 -12.74
N ILE A 65 -7.44 -17.37 -12.45
CA ILE A 65 -6.89 -17.18 -11.10
C ILE A 65 -7.26 -15.80 -10.59
N ARG A 66 -7.95 -15.75 -9.45
CA ARG A 66 -8.55 -14.54 -8.89
C ARG A 66 -8.20 -14.36 -7.42
N PHE A 67 -8.05 -13.11 -7.02
CA PHE A 67 -7.81 -12.69 -5.64
C PHE A 67 -8.75 -11.54 -5.26
N THR A 68 -9.36 -11.64 -4.08
CA THR A 68 -10.08 -10.55 -3.43
C THR A 68 -9.40 -10.25 -2.10
N ILE A 69 -9.03 -8.99 -1.87
CA ILE A 69 -8.29 -8.55 -0.69
C ILE A 69 -9.03 -7.38 -0.07
N HIS A 70 -9.25 -7.42 1.24
CA HIS A 70 -9.66 -6.27 2.04
C HIS A 70 -8.91 -6.29 3.37
N ALA A 71 -7.82 -5.52 3.49
CA ALA A 71 -6.97 -5.47 4.67
C ALA A 71 -6.71 -4.05 5.15
N GLU A 72 -6.72 -3.84 6.46
CA GLU A 72 -6.41 -2.60 7.14
C GLU A 72 -5.45 -2.86 8.30
N GLN A 73 -4.43 -2.01 8.48
CA GLN A 73 -3.62 -2.02 9.69
C GLN A 73 -4.48 -1.68 10.93
N ARG A 74 -4.15 -2.35 12.03
CA ARG A 74 -4.69 -2.15 13.38
C ARG A 74 -3.53 -2.27 14.37
N PRO A 75 -2.55 -1.35 14.34
CA PRO A 75 -1.32 -1.46 15.13
C PRO A 75 -1.61 -1.65 16.62
N PHE A 76 -0.87 -2.54 17.27
CA PHE A 76 -0.96 -2.80 18.72
C PHE A 76 -2.38 -3.23 19.15
N THR A 77 -2.92 -4.27 18.51
CA THR A 77 -4.25 -4.82 18.84
C THR A 77 -4.28 -6.33 19.04
N ARG A 78 -3.19 -7.06 18.76
CA ARG A 78 -3.10 -8.51 18.88
C ARG A 78 -1.90 -8.95 19.74
N PRO A 79 -2.01 -8.89 21.09
CA PRO A 79 -0.98 -9.36 22.02
C PRO A 79 -0.39 -10.74 21.67
N MET A 80 0.94 -10.82 21.67
CA MET A 80 1.73 -12.04 21.48
C MET A 80 2.83 -12.11 22.57
N PRO A 81 2.47 -12.33 23.84
CA PRO A 81 3.45 -12.48 24.92
C PRO A 81 4.31 -13.76 24.73
N PRO A 82 5.56 -13.77 25.18
CA PRO A 82 6.27 -12.68 25.85
C PRO A 82 6.83 -11.60 24.90
N THR A 83 6.93 -11.89 23.60
CA THR A 83 7.70 -11.09 22.63
C THR A 83 7.10 -9.73 22.30
N ALA A 84 5.77 -9.66 22.23
CA ALA A 84 5.02 -8.44 21.88
C ALA A 84 3.72 -8.36 22.69
N PRO A 85 3.79 -8.04 24.01
CA PRO A 85 2.62 -8.06 24.90
C PRO A 85 1.54 -7.04 24.54
N GLU A 86 1.90 -5.96 23.83
CA GLU A 86 0.97 -4.94 23.33
C GLU A 86 0.49 -5.22 21.88
N GLY A 87 0.95 -6.31 21.26
CA GLY A 87 0.80 -6.58 19.84
C GLY A 87 1.90 -5.94 18.99
N LEU A 88 1.78 -6.03 17.66
CA LEU A 88 2.76 -5.48 16.73
C LEU A 88 2.25 -4.20 16.07
N SER A 89 3.19 -3.33 15.70
CA SER A 89 2.90 -2.15 14.89
C SER A 89 2.39 -2.47 13.47
N THR A 90 2.55 -3.73 13.05
CA THR A 90 2.10 -4.31 11.78
C THR A 90 0.84 -5.16 11.89
N ASP A 91 0.25 -5.27 13.09
CA ASP A 91 -1.04 -5.93 13.33
C ASP A 91 -2.08 -5.43 12.33
N ALA A 92 -2.94 -6.32 11.84
CA ALA A 92 -3.98 -5.99 10.87
C ALA A 92 -5.27 -6.78 11.11
N ARG A 93 -6.32 -6.31 10.43
CA ARG A 93 -7.58 -7.04 10.25
C ARG A 93 -7.91 -7.10 8.77
N GLY A 94 -8.62 -8.15 8.35
CA GLY A 94 -9.14 -8.20 6.99
C GLY A 94 -9.52 -9.59 6.52
N THR A 95 -9.86 -9.67 5.25
CA THR A 95 -10.10 -10.93 4.53
C THR A 95 -9.24 -11.01 3.27
N LEU A 96 -8.76 -12.21 3.01
CA LEU A 96 -8.19 -12.66 1.75
C LEU A 96 -9.11 -13.76 1.22
N LYS A 97 -9.47 -13.69 -0.06
CA LYS A 97 -10.07 -14.81 -0.79
C LYS A 97 -9.28 -15.04 -2.07
N PHE A 98 -9.13 -16.29 -2.47
CA PHE A 98 -8.65 -16.61 -3.81
C PHE A 98 -9.45 -17.76 -4.43
N SER A 99 -9.45 -17.82 -5.76
CA SER A 99 -9.88 -18.99 -6.51
C SER A 99 -8.97 -19.23 -7.72
N HIS A 100 -8.88 -20.49 -8.12
CA HIS A 100 -8.11 -20.96 -9.27
C HIS A 100 -8.96 -22.00 -10.00
N THR A 101 -9.49 -21.62 -11.17
CA THR A 101 -10.29 -22.51 -12.02
C THR A 101 -9.48 -22.98 -13.22
N ARG A 102 -9.40 -24.31 -13.40
CA ARG A 102 -8.78 -25.00 -14.54
C ARG A 102 -9.81 -25.97 -15.15
N GLY A 103 -10.32 -25.63 -16.34
CA GLY A 103 -11.46 -26.35 -16.93
C GLY A 103 -12.67 -26.29 -16.00
N GLU A 104 -13.18 -27.45 -15.61
CA GLU A 104 -14.33 -27.58 -14.68
C GLU A 104 -13.92 -27.61 -13.19
N VAL A 105 -12.63 -27.74 -12.88
CA VAL A 105 -12.14 -27.85 -11.50
C VAL A 105 -11.84 -26.47 -10.93
N THR A 106 -12.36 -26.14 -9.75
CA THR A 106 -12.08 -24.89 -9.04
C THR A 106 -11.57 -25.13 -7.61
N GLY A 107 -10.34 -24.72 -7.36
CA GLY A 107 -9.80 -24.54 -6.01
C GLY A 107 -10.12 -23.15 -5.47
N TRP A 108 -10.36 -23.01 -4.17
CA TRP A 108 -10.60 -21.73 -3.50
C TRP A 108 -10.24 -21.77 -2.02
N ALA A 109 -9.93 -20.60 -1.45
CA ALA A 109 -9.78 -20.41 -0.01
C ALA A 109 -10.31 -19.05 0.45
N GLU A 110 -10.75 -18.99 1.70
CA GLU A 110 -10.99 -17.80 2.48
C GLU A 110 -10.07 -17.80 3.71
N ALA A 111 -9.48 -16.64 4.01
CA ALA A 111 -8.49 -16.47 5.06
C ALA A 111 -8.64 -15.12 5.77
N THR A 112 -8.34 -15.08 7.07
CA THR A 112 -8.35 -13.86 7.89
C THR A 112 -6.97 -13.21 7.86
N VAL A 113 -6.90 -11.94 7.47
CA VAL A 113 -5.64 -11.16 7.43
C VAL A 113 -5.26 -10.74 8.85
N ASP A 114 -4.01 -11.01 9.25
CA ASP A 114 -3.51 -10.79 10.63
C ASP A 114 -2.27 -9.88 10.73
N CYS A 115 -1.57 -9.67 9.62
CA CYS A 115 -0.53 -8.64 9.46
C CYS A 115 -0.69 -7.91 8.13
N LEU A 116 -0.41 -6.60 8.13
CA LEU A 116 -0.25 -5.78 6.93
C LEU A 116 0.94 -4.83 7.13
N VAL A 117 1.81 -4.75 6.13
CA VAL A 117 2.89 -3.77 5.99
C VAL A 117 2.69 -3.07 4.64
N THR A 118 2.98 -1.77 4.57
CA THR A 118 2.93 -1.01 3.31
C THR A 118 4.15 -0.13 3.16
N SER A 119 4.56 0.13 1.92
CA SER A 119 5.59 1.13 1.60
C SER A 119 5.27 1.73 0.22
N GLY A 120 4.99 3.04 0.20
CA GLY A 120 4.63 3.79 -1.01
C GLY A 120 3.38 3.27 -1.74
N ARG A 121 3.58 2.31 -2.65
CA ARG A 121 2.56 1.64 -3.48
C ARG A 121 2.57 0.11 -3.38
N THR A 122 3.44 -0.44 -2.53
CA THR A 122 3.52 -1.87 -2.25
C THR A 122 2.85 -2.18 -0.91
N ALA A 123 2.16 -3.31 -0.83
CA ALA A 123 1.63 -3.89 0.38
C ALA A 123 2.10 -5.35 0.51
N THR A 124 2.42 -5.78 1.73
CA THR A 124 2.71 -7.18 2.08
C THR A 124 1.83 -7.56 3.25
N LEU A 125 1.13 -8.69 3.16
CA LEU A 125 0.23 -9.16 4.20
C LEU A 125 0.39 -10.67 4.43
N THR A 126 -0.02 -11.11 5.62
CA THR A 126 -0.29 -12.54 5.87
C THR A 126 -1.74 -12.76 6.25
N ALA A 127 -2.26 -13.91 5.87
CA ALA A 127 -3.58 -14.37 6.26
C ALA A 127 -3.54 -15.84 6.70
N VAL A 128 -4.46 -16.22 7.58
CA VAL A 128 -4.64 -17.59 8.07
C VAL A 128 -5.91 -18.17 7.48
N VAL A 129 -5.82 -19.32 6.79
CA VAL A 129 -6.98 -19.98 6.16
C VAL A 129 -8.02 -20.32 7.21
N THR A 130 -9.27 -19.93 6.95
CA THR A 130 -10.43 -20.24 7.80
C THR A 130 -11.39 -21.23 7.12
N LYS A 131 -11.41 -21.28 5.79
CA LYS A 131 -12.25 -22.19 5.01
C LYS A 131 -11.66 -22.38 3.60
N SER A 132 -11.54 -23.60 3.10
CA SER A 132 -10.99 -23.87 1.76
C SER A 132 -11.42 -25.26 1.24
N ASN A 133 -11.14 -25.55 -0.03
CA ASN A 133 -11.12 -26.91 -0.58
C ASN A 133 -9.74 -27.33 -1.15
N VAL A 134 -8.69 -26.55 -0.91
CA VAL A 134 -7.30 -26.79 -1.41
C VAL A 134 -6.21 -26.53 -0.37
N GLU A 135 -6.53 -25.95 0.77
CA GLU A 135 -5.61 -25.65 1.88
C GLU A 135 -6.25 -26.03 3.21
N GLU A 136 -5.44 -26.43 4.20
CA GLU A 136 -5.97 -26.77 5.54
C GLU A 136 -6.33 -25.51 6.36
N PRO A 137 -7.43 -25.53 7.14
CA PRO A 137 -7.70 -24.46 8.11
C PRO A 137 -6.53 -24.28 9.08
N GLY A 138 -6.07 -23.04 9.23
CA GLY A 138 -4.85 -22.70 9.98
C GLY A 138 -3.59 -22.52 9.12
N ALA A 139 -3.58 -22.94 7.85
CA ALA A 139 -2.46 -22.70 6.94
C ALA A 139 -2.20 -21.19 6.75
N ARG A 140 -0.92 -20.79 6.69
CA ARG A 140 -0.52 -19.38 6.59
C ARG A 140 -0.13 -18.98 5.16
N LEU A 141 -0.88 -18.04 4.61
CA LEU A 141 -0.72 -17.50 3.26
C LEU A 141 0.02 -16.17 3.31
N GLY A 142 1.13 -16.03 2.58
CA GLY A 142 1.84 -14.78 2.38
C GLY A 142 1.49 -14.16 1.04
N ILE A 143 0.98 -12.93 1.03
CA ILE A 143 0.59 -12.19 -0.19
C ILE A 143 1.33 -10.86 -0.26
N SER A 144 1.80 -10.49 -1.46
CA SER A 144 2.29 -9.16 -1.77
C SER A 144 1.51 -8.55 -2.94
N VAL A 145 1.37 -7.23 -2.93
CA VAL A 145 0.70 -6.45 -3.97
C VAL A 145 1.56 -5.22 -4.27
N GLN A 146 1.78 -4.93 -5.55
CA GLN A 146 2.30 -3.65 -6.00
C GLN A 146 1.22 -2.97 -6.84
N GLN A 147 0.75 -1.79 -6.42
CA GLN A 147 -0.14 -0.98 -7.23
C GLN A 147 0.62 -0.41 -8.44
N GLY A 148 0.03 -0.58 -9.62
CA GLY A 148 0.46 -0.20 -10.96
C GLY A 148 0.25 1.28 -11.28
N GLY A 149 0.92 1.74 -12.33
CA GLY A 149 1.00 3.14 -12.76
C GLY A 149 -0.13 3.53 -13.71
N LYS A 150 0.02 4.68 -14.39
CA LYS A 150 -0.88 5.04 -15.52
C LYS A 150 -0.72 4.11 -16.73
N SER A 151 0.45 3.47 -16.86
CA SER A 151 0.85 2.62 -17.99
C SER A 151 1.40 1.26 -17.55
N GLU A 152 1.40 0.97 -16.25
CA GLU A 152 1.94 -0.26 -15.66
C GLU A 152 0.81 -0.99 -14.93
N PRO A 153 0.58 -2.29 -15.15
CA PRO A 153 -0.45 -3.04 -14.44
C PRO A 153 -0.11 -3.20 -12.96
N ASP A 154 -1.13 -3.49 -12.14
CA ASP A 154 -0.90 -3.98 -10.78
C ASP A 154 -0.18 -5.34 -10.83
N ARG A 155 0.59 -5.66 -9.78
CA ARG A 155 1.23 -6.97 -9.62
C ARG A 155 0.87 -7.62 -8.29
N LEU A 156 0.85 -8.94 -8.27
CA LEU A 156 0.58 -9.73 -7.07
C LEU A 156 1.60 -10.88 -6.93
N GLY A 157 2.03 -11.17 -5.71
CA GLY A 157 2.84 -12.34 -5.36
C GLY A 157 2.15 -13.16 -4.28
N PHE A 158 2.30 -14.49 -4.32
CA PHE A 158 1.70 -15.41 -3.36
C PHE A 158 2.67 -16.54 -2.98
N SER A 159 2.73 -16.90 -1.69
CA SER A 159 3.80 -17.73 -1.12
C SER A 159 3.93 -19.13 -1.73
N TRP A 160 2.83 -19.72 -2.21
CA TRP A 160 2.85 -21.05 -2.86
C TRP A 160 3.28 -21.01 -4.34
N GLY A 161 3.20 -19.85 -5.00
CA GLY A 161 3.51 -19.69 -6.43
C GLY A 161 4.98 -19.51 -6.78
N VAL A 162 5.86 -19.37 -5.79
CA VAL A 162 7.32 -19.39 -5.97
C VAL A 162 7.95 -20.71 -5.53
N VAL A 163 7.12 -21.70 -5.15
CA VAL A 163 7.55 -22.95 -4.49
C VAL A 163 8.43 -22.62 -3.27
N ASN A 164 7.82 -22.08 -2.21
CA ASN A 164 8.50 -21.81 -0.94
C ASN A 164 8.88 -23.11 -0.23
N VAL A 165 10.03 -23.68 -0.64
CA VAL A 165 10.70 -24.85 -0.07
C VAL A 165 12.08 -24.44 0.43
N ASP A 166 12.58 -25.20 1.41
CA ASP A 166 14.00 -25.22 1.72
C ASP A 166 14.64 -26.40 0.96
N PRO A 167 15.59 -26.17 0.03
CA PRO A 167 16.18 -27.24 -0.78
C PRO A 167 17.18 -28.12 0.00
N GLU A 168 17.63 -27.67 1.19
CA GLU A 168 18.56 -28.42 2.05
C GLU A 168 17.83 -29.16 3.18
N ASN A 169 16.57 -28.82 3.47
CA ASN A 169 15.75 -29.46 4.50
C ASN A 169 14.59 -30.29 3.92
N VAL A 170 14.71 -31.61 4.06
CA VAL A 170 13.68 -32.61 3.74
C VAL A 170 13.05 -33.23 4.99
N ASP A 171 11.84 -33.76 4.86
CA ASP A 171 11.16 -34.51 5.92
C ASP A 171 11.72 -35.94 6.08
N GLU A 172 11.15 -36.70 7.03
CA GLU A 172 11.51 -38.11 7.30
C GLU A 172 11.31 -39.05 6.09
N ASN A 173 10.57 -38.60 5.06
CA ASN A 173 10.27 -39.32 3.82
C ASN A 173 11.06 -38.77 2.61
N GLY A 174 12.05 -37.89 2.85
CA GLY A 174 12.86 -37.26 1.81
C GLY A 174 12.12 -36.22 0.95
N GLN A 175 10.94 -35.74 1.39
CA GLN A 175 10.16 -34.71 0.70
C GLN A 175 10.62 -33.32 1.09
N LEU A 176 10.70 -32.40 0.13
CA LEU A 176 11.05 -30.99 0.39
C LEU A 176 10.07 -30.34 1.37
N VAL A 177 10.57 -29.85 2.50
CA VAL A 177 9.74 -29.15 3.47
C VAL A 177 9.33 -27.80 2.89
N ARG A 178 8.02 -27.49 2.93
CA ARG A 178 7.50 -26.14 2.71
C ARG A 178 7.44 -25.40 4.05
N PRO A 179 8.42 -24.55 4.42
CA PRO A 179 8.34 -23.78 5.65
C PRO A 179 7.10 -22.88 5.63
N GLN A 180 6.42 -22.78 6.78
CA GLN A 180 5.34 -21.82 6.96
C GLN A 180 5.90 -20.40 6.82
N ALA A 181 5.24 -19.55 6.04
CA ALA A 181 5.64 -18.16 5.91
C ALA A 181 5.56 -17.45 7.28
N GLY A 182 6.61 -16.74 7.68
CA GLY A 182 6.55 -15.90 8.88
C GLY A 182 5.45 -14.84 8.79
N SER A 183 4.95 -14.35 9.93
CA SER A 183 4.02 -13.21 9.93
C SER A 183 4.61 -12.05 9.12
N CYS A 184 3.78 -11.41 8.28
CA CYS A 184 4.20 -10.32 7.38
C CYS A 184 5.18 -10.71 6.24
N MET A 185 5.47 -12.01 6.01
CA MET A 185 6.38 -12.46 4.94
C MET A 185 5.63 -12.92 3.68
N ALA A 186 6.10 -12.49 2.51
CA ALA A 186 5.62 -12.93 1.19
C ALA A 186 6.73 -12.74 0.12
N PRO A 187 6.69 -13.47 -1.01
CA PRO A 187 7.57 -13.19 -2.14
C PRO A 187 7.28 -11.82 -2.78
N ALA A 188 8.17 -11.32 -3.64
CA ALA A 188 7.94 -10.10 -4.40
C ALA A 188 6.72 -10.20 -5.34
N PRO A 189 6.03 -9.09 -5.70
CA PRO A 189 4.91 -9.13 -6.65
C PRO A 189 5.33 -9.55 -8.07
N PHE A 190 5.19 -10.84 -8.40
CA PHE A 190 5.73 -11.43 -9.64
C PHE A 190 4.68 -11.64 -10.75
N THR A 191 3.40 -11.85 -10.42
CA THR A 191 2.32 -12.02 -11.41
C THR A 191 1.75 -10.69 -11.86
N THR A 192 1.16 -10.66 -13.06
CA THR A 192 0.56 -9.46 -13.66
C THR A 192 -0.96 -9.49 -13.50
N VAL A 193 -1.56 -8.42 -12.98
CA VAL A 193 -3.02 -8.26 -13.00
C VAL A 193 -3.47 -7.95 -14.43
N ILE A 194 -4.42 -8.74 -14.94
CA ILE A 194 -4.96 -8.63 -16.30
C ILE A 194 -6.42 -8.15 -16.33
N LYS A 195 -7.12 -8.14 -15.18
CA LYS A 195 -8.45 -7.54 -15.02
C LYS A 195 -8.68 -7.18 -13.56
N GLY A 196 -9.36 -6.06 -13.29
CA GLY A 196 -9.55 -5.55 -11.94
C GLY A 196 -8.31 -4.81 -11.44
N GLY A 197 -8.06 -4.84 -10.13
CA GLY A 197 -6.89 -4.19 -9.54
C GLY A 197 -7.02 -3.94 -8.04
N PHE A 198 -5.96 -3.38 -7.46
CA PHE A 198 -5.80 -3.13 -6.03
C PHE A 198 -5.48 -1.67 -5.73
N LYS A 199 -6.18 -1.10 -4.75
CA LYS A 199 -5.82 0.17 -4.14
C LYS A 199 -4.96 -0.08 -2.90
N VAL A 200 -3.68 0.30 -2.97
CA VAL A 200 -2.81 0.40 -1.79
C VAL A 200 -2.90 1.81 -1.21
N VAL A 201 -3.06 1.91 0.11
CA VAL A 201 -2.89 3.13 0.90
C VAL A 201 -1.73 2.88 1.86
N HIS A 202 -0.65 3.64 1.69
CA HIS A 202 0.45 3.65 2.65
C HIS A 202 0.19 4.69 3.74
N ALA A 203 0.64 4.37 4.96
CA ALA A 203 0.73 5.25 6.11
C ALA A 203 2.00 4.94 6.89
N GLU A 204 2.58 5.97 7.51
CA GLU A 204 3.77 5.82 8.35
C GLU A 204 3.42 5.16 9.69
N ILE A 205 4.28 4.26 10.14
CA ILE A 205 4.05 3.46 11.34
C ILE A 205 4.74 4.15 12.54
N THR A 206 3.98 4.95 13.31
CA THR A 206 4.49 5.52 14.56
C THR A 206 4.55 4.46 15.67
N LYS A 207 5.56 4.55 16.56
CA LYS A 207 5.80 3.56 17.61
C LYS A 207 4.80 3.60 18.79
N SER A 208 3.86 4.55 18.81
CA SER A 208 2.80 4.62 19.82
C SER A 208 1.63 5.46 19.30
N PRO A 209 0.37 5.18 19.73
CA PRO A 209 -0.78 6.04 19.45
C PRO A 209 -0.61 7.51 19.89
N THR A 210 0.24 7.73 20.88
CA THR A 210 0.51 9.04 21.50
C THR A 210 1.60 9.84 20.80
N GLN A 211 2.42 9.24 19.93
CA GLN A 211 3.53 9.94 19.27
C GLN A 211 3.05 10.58 17.96
N PRO A 212 3.09 11.92 17.82
CA PRO A 212 2.82 12.56 16.53
C PRO A 212 3.82 12.11 15.47
N GLU A 213 3.42 12.19 14.20
CA GLU A 213 4.33 12.05 13.06
C GLU A 213 5.45 13.10 13.18
N ALA A 214 6.64 12.64 13.60
CA ALA A 214 7.82 13.49 13.66
C ALA A 214 8.23 13.81 12.23
N ALA A 215 8.16 15.08 11.85
CA ALA A 215 8.56 15.53 10.52
C ALA A 215 10.06 15.29 10.33
N ILE A 216 10.40 14.18 9.69
CA ILE A 216 11.76 13.86 9.25
C ILE A 216 12.16 14.97 8.26
N PRO A 217 13.25 15.72 8.51
CA PRO A 217 13.75 16.71 7.56
C PRO A 217 14.00 16.07 6.21
N ARG A 218 13.59 16.76 5.15
CA ARG A 218 13.99 16.43 3.78
C ARG A 218 15.00 17.47 3.36
N ASP A 219 16.27 17.07 3.40
CA ASP A 219 17.39 17.78 2.79
C ASP A 219 17.34 17.63 1.24
#